data_AF-A0A087GYU3-F1
#
_entry.id   AF-A0A087GYU3-F1
#
_cell.length_a   1.000
_cell.length_b   1.000
_cell.length_c   1.000
_cell.angle_alpha   90.00
_cell.angle_beta   90.00
_cell.angle_gamma   90.00
#
_symmetry.space_group_name_H-M   'P 1'
#
loop_
_entity.id
_entity.type
_entity.pdbx_description
1 polymer ?
#
loop_
_entity_poly.entity_id
_entity_poly.type
_entity_poly.pdbx_seq_one_letter_code
_entity_poly.pdbx_strand_id
1 'polypeptide(L)'
;MGNESNKKFTWVIKNFSSLQAEKIYSDEFVIGGCKWHLKAFPKGNNSSNHLSLYLVVADAKHLSFGWKRHAKLSLTVVNQISEKLSLLIEIKEFWLDEKIPDWGLARVIDIGKLKSKNGGFLVNGEVKIVVEVDVLEVIGELDVPEATPADWVDVNGFQVLRSQAKSVKRIFERHPDMALEFRAKNQHFRTTCMNLLLNLINTLCQSLQDLSIDDLGQAEDTLTYLKKLGFEVDWLEHKLEEVKEKKIEEEIGEIRMQELEKELKDIEALMEKNKEELKDLEKKCLDTKALLKKEKAKVLAARAPPLTLDDVV
;
A
#
# COMPACT_ATOMS: atom_id res chain seq x y z
N MET A 1 23.31 -17.39 7.39
CA MET A 1 22.83 -18.01 8.64
C MET A 1 22.20 -16.90 9.45
N GLY A 2 20.87 -16.86 9.52
CA GLY A 2 20.14 -15.77 10.17
C GLY A 2 20.31 -15.84 11.68
N ASN A 3 20.68 -14.71 12.30
CA ASN A 3 20.61 -14.58 13.75
C ASN A 3 19.12 -14.61 14.14
N GLU A 4 18.73 -15.58 14.97
CA GLU A 4 17.42 -15.62 15.61
C GLU A 4 17.31 -14.43 16.58
N SER A 5 16.76 -13.32 16.12
CA SER A 5 16.15 -12.34 17.00
C SER A 5 14.98 -12.99 17.73
N ASN A 6 14.77 -12.64 19.01
CA ASN A 6 13.76 -13.24 19.87
C ASN A 6 12.35 -12.97 19.29
N LYS A 7 11.78 -13.94 18.58
CA LYS A 7 10.46 -13.83 17.91
C LYS A 7 9.27 -13.98 18.85
N LYS A 8 9.48 -14.02 20.16
CA LYS A 8 8.50 -14.50 21.13
C LYS A 8 8.24 -13.49 22.23
N PHE A 9 6.97 -13.26 22.53
CA PHE A 9 6.51 -12.46 23.67
C PHE A 9 5.51 -13.24 24.52
N THR A 10 5.56 -13.04 25.83
CA THR A 10 4.64 -13.69 26.78
C THR A 10 3.90 -12.63 27.58
N TRP A 11 2.57 -12.70 27.54
CA TRP A 11 1.69 -11.83 28.31
C TRP A 11 0.93 -12.63 29.37
N VAL A 12 0.99 -12.16 30.61
CA VAL A 12 0.24 -12.75 31.73
C VAL A 12 -0.87 -11.78 32.13
N ILE A 13 -2.11 -12.15 31.84
CA ILE A 13 -3.29 -11.39 32.25
C ILE A 13 -3.66 -11.82 33.66
N LYS A 14 -3.47 -10.91 34.62
CA LYS A 14 -3.78 -11.13 36.03
C LYS A 14 -5.25 -10.86 36.34
N ASN A 15 -5.76 -11.50 37.39
CA ASN A 15 -7.12 -11.30 37.91
C ASN A 15 -8.21 -11.44 36.83
N PHE A 16 -8.03 -12.37 35.88
CA PHE A 16 -8.83 -12.46 34.65
C PHE A 16 -10.34 -12.50 34.90
N SER A 17 -10.76 -13.26 35.92
CA SER A 17 -12.17 -13.40 36.28
C SER A 17 -12.81 -12.11 36.82
N SER A 18 -12.01 -11.20 37.37
CA SER A 18 -12.47 -9.96 38.00
C SER A 18 -12.36 -8.75 37.07
N LEU A 19 -11.79 -8.91 35.86
CA LEU A 19 -11.63 -7.83 34.89
C LEU A 19 -12.99 -7.26 34.48
N GLN A 20 -13.15 -5.95 34.64
CA GLN A 20 -14.34 -5.23 34.19
C GLN A 20 -14.16 -4.51 32.85
N ALA A 21 -12.91 -4.25 32.46
CA ALA A 21 -12.58 -3.60 31.21
C ALA A 21 -13.07 -4.40 30.00
N GLU A 22 -13.64 -3.70 29.03
CA GLU A 22 -14.08 -4.27 27.75
C GLU A 22 -12.89 -4.81 26.94
N LYS A 23 -11.81 -4.01 26.89
CA LYS A 23 -10.53 -4.36 26.26
C LYS A 23 -9.36 -4.02 27.17
N ILE A 24 -8.28 -4.77 27.02
CA ILE A 24 -7.01 -4.57 27.72
C ILE A 24 -5.84 -4.69 26.75
N TYR A 25 -4.72 -4.08 27.09
CA TYR A 25 -3.49 -4.13 26.31
C TYR A 25 -2.35 -4.74 27.12
N SER A 26 -1.43 -5.45 26.46
CA SER A 26 -0.14 -5.81 27.04
C SER A 26 0.78 -4.60 27.12
N ASP A 27 1.87 -4.74 27.85
CA ASP A 27 3.04 -3.89 27.67
C ASP A 27 3.50 -3.92 26.20
N GLU A 28 4.17 -2.86 25.78
CA GLU A 28 4.82 -2.78 24.47
C GLU A 28 5.95 -3.82 24.39
N PHE A 29 6.08 -4.48 23.25
CA PHE A 29 7.19 -5.38 22.95
C PHE A 29 7.69 -5.20 21.53
N VAL A 30 8.95 -5.57 21.30
CA VAL A 30 9.63 -5.35 20.01
C VAL A 30 10.00 -6.70 19.39
N ILE A 31 9.52 -6.95 18.18
CA ILE A 31 9.89 -8.13 17.38
C ILE A 31 10.04 -7.69 15.92
N GLY A 32 11.15 -8.10 15.29
CA GLY A 32 11.47 -7.73 13.90
C GLY A 32 11.65 -6.22 13.71
N GLY A 33 12.14 -5.52 14.74
CA GLY A 33 12.30 -4.06 14.75
C GLY A 33 10.99 -3.26 14.78
N CYS A 34 9.85 -3.91 14.92
CA CYS A 34 8.55 -3.26 15.08
C CYS A 34 8.07 -3.37 16.52
N LYS A 35 7.41 -2.33 17.02
CA LYS A 35 6.77 -2.27 18.33
C LYS A 35 5.33 -2.74 18.22
N TRP A 36 4.93 -3.56 19.17
CA TRP A 36 3.66 -4.26 19.17
C TRP A 36 2.99 -4.16 20.54
N HIS A 37 1.66 -4.22 20.53
CA HIS A 37 0.85 -4.57 21.69
C HIS A 37 -0.01 -5.80 21.37
N LEU A 38 -0.35 -6.57 22.40
CA LEU A 38 -1.50 -7.46 22.35
C LEU A 38 -2.71 -6.73 22.90
N LYS A 39 -3.80 -6.78 22.15
CA LYS A 39 -5.12 -6.29 22.54
C LYS A 39 -6.02 -7.49 22.79
N ALA A 40 -6.56 -7.61 24.00
CA ALA A 40 -7.53 -8.64 24.33
C ALA A 40 -8.90 -8.05 24.66
N PHE A 41 -9.95 -8.80 24.34
CA PHE A 41 -11.29 -8.59 24.87
C PHE A 41 -11.63 -9.78 25.79
N PRO A 42 -11.42 -9.66 27.12
CA PRO A 42 -11.56 -10.77 28.06
C PRO A 42 -12.98 -11.33 28.14
N LYS A 43 -13.98 -10.49 27.84
CA LYS A 43 -15.42 -10.83 27.78
C LYS A 43 -15.92 -11.01 26.34
N GLY A 44 -15.01 -10.95 25.37
CA GLY A 44 -15.25 -11.04 23.93
C GLY A 44 -15.60 -9.74 23.24
N ASN A 45 -15.41 -9.72 21.91
CA ASN A 45 -15.70 -8.61 21.02
C ASN A 45 -17.06 -8.83 20.31
N ASN A 46 -17.90 -7.80 20.19
CA ASN A 46 -19.21 -7.84 19.50
C ASN A 46 -20.12 -9.03 19.89
N SER A 47 -20.44 -9.15 21.18
CA SER A 47 -21.32 -10.20 21.73
C SER A 47 -20.83 -11.65 21.54
N SER A 48 -19.51 -11.83 21.39
CA SER A 48 -18.86 -13.15 21.41
C SER A 48 -18.60 -13.63 22.85
N ASN A 49 -18.92 -14.88 23.18
CA ASN A 49 -18.54 -15.50 24.46
C ASN A 49 -17.12 -16.08 24.48
N HIS A 50 -16.25 -15.61 23.59
CA HIS A 50 -14.87 -16.09 23.46
C HIS A 50 -13.89 -14.98 23.81
N LEU A 51 -12.75 -15.34 24.40
CA LEU A 51 -11.59 -14.46 24.45
C LEU A 51 -11.22 -14.08 23.01
N SER A 52 -11.10 -12.78 22.74
CA SER A 52 -10.58 -12.27 21.46
C SER A 52 -9.17 -11.73 21.67
N LEU A 53 -8.26 -11.98 20.73
CA LEU A 53 -6.87 -11.51 20.78
C LEU A 53 -6.47 -10.92 19.43
N TYR A 54 -5.79 -9.78 19.47
CA TYR A 54 -5.29 -9.06 18.31
C TYR A 54 -3.86 -8.60 18.57
N LEU A 55 -3.01 -8.71 17.56
CA LEU A 55 -1.73 -8.03 17.49
C LEU A 55 -1.98 -6.63 16.92
N VAL A 56 -1.42 -5.61 17.58
CA VAL A 56 -1.60 -4.20 17.23
C VAL A 56 -0.23 -3.58 17.04
N VAL A 57 -0.03 -2.79 15.99
CA VAL A 57 1.17 -1.95 15.85
C VAL A 57 1.12 -0.85 16.91
N ALA A 58 2.15 -0.77 17.75
CA ALA A 58 2.22 0.26 18.77
C ALA A 58 2.43 1.63 18.11
N ASP A 59 1.87 2.67 18.71
CA ASP A 59 1.97 4.05 18.22
C ASP A 59 1.64 4.21 16.72
N ALA A 60 0.78 3.36 16.15
CA ALA A 60 0.44 3.32 14.73
C ALA A 60 0.06 4.69 14.12
N LYS A 61 -0.51 5.60 14.93
CA LYS A 61 -0.89 6.98 14.54
C LYS A 61 0.29 7.95 14.46
N HIS A 62 1.43 7.57 14.98
CA HIS A 62 2.66 8.36 15.05
C HIS A 62 3.74 7.84 14.10
N LEU A 63 3.47 6.72 13.41
CA LEU A 63 4.35 6.19 12.37
C LEU A 63 4.26 7.04 11.09
N SER A 64 5.35 7.01 10.31
CA SER A 64 5.44 7.71 9.03
C SER A 64 4.32 7.28 8.08
N PHE A 65 3.76 8.23 7.33
CA PHE A 65 2.72 7.96 6.34
C PHE A 65 3.13 6.84 5.36
N GLY A 66 2.16 6.01 4.96
CA GLY A 66 2.40 4.88 4.06
C GLY A 66 3.08 3.66 4.71
N TRP A 67 3.26 3.63 6.04
CA TRP A 67 3.84 2.49 6.72
C TRP A 67 2.99 1.22 6.51
N LYS A 68 3.67 0.08 6.34
CA LYS A 68 3.05 -1.23 6.34
C LYS A 68 3.91 -2.26 7.06
N ARG A 69 3.28 -3.25 7.69
CA ARG A 69 3.93 -4.40 8.31
C ARG A 69 3.35 -5.69 7.74
N HIS A 70 4.19 -6.47 7.07
CA HIS A 70 3.84 -7.82 6.63
C HIS A 70 4.34 -8.82 7.66
N ALA A 71 3.44 -9.58 8.26
CA ALA A 71 3.81 -10.50 9.33
C ALA A 71 3.01 -11.80 9.30
N LYS A 72 3.58 -12.83 9.92
CA LYS A 72 2.92 -14.07 10.31
C LYS A 72 2.84 -14.12 11.84
N LEU A 73 1.74 -14.64 12.38
CA LEU A 73 1.49 -14.68 13.81
C LEU A 73 1.12 -16.08 14.27
N SER A 74 1.71 -16.50 15.38
CA SER A 74 1.28 -17.66 16.15
C SER A 74 0.83 -17.20 17.53
N LEU A 75 -0.35 -17.63 17.96
CA LEU A 75 -0.91 -17.34 19.28
C LEU A 75 -1.07 -18.64 20.04
N THR A 76 -0.55 -18.70 21.26
CA THR A 76 -0.73 -19.82 22.17
C THR A 76 -1.41 -19.36 23.45
N VAL A 77 -2.60 -19.88 23.73
CA VAL A 77 -3.19 -19.81 25.08
C VAL A 77 -2.64 -20.98 25.87
N VAL A 78 -1.76 -20.67 26.83
CA VAL A 78 -0.98 -21.69 27.54
C VAL A 78 -1.87 -22.44 28.51
N ASN A 79 -1.86 -23.77 28.41
CA ASN A 79 -2.36 -24.60 29.49
C ASN A 79 -1.24 -24.77 30.51
N GLN A 80 -1.44 -24.21 31.69
CA GLN A 80 -0.45 -24.07 32.74
C GLN A 80 -0.24 -25.35 33.56
N ILE A 81 -1.06 -26.40 33.32
CA ILE A 81 -0.90 -27.73 33.94
C ILE A 81 -0.14 -28.67 33.01
N SER A 82 -0.40 -28.60 31.70
CA SER A 82 0.25 -29.43 30.69
C SER A 82 0.41 -28.68 29.39
N GLU A 83 1.66 -28.46 28.97
CA GLU A 83 1.98 -27.75 27.74
C GLU A 83 1.31 -28.38 26.50
N LYS A 84 1.19 -29.71 26.47
CA LYS A 84 0.54 -30.47 25.39
C LYS A 84 -0.94 -30.13 25.21
N LEU A 85 -1.58 -29.56 26.23
CA LEU A 85 -2.97 -29.14 26.20
C LEU A 85 -3.12 -27.64 25.87
N SER A 86 -2.02 -26.93 25.61
CA SER A 86 -2.05 -25.54 25.19
C SER A 86 -2.75 -25.41 23.84
N LEU A 87 -3.47 -24.31 23.67
CA LEU A 87 -4.17 -24.03 22.42
C LEU A 87 -3.26 -23.17 21.54
N LEU A 88 -2.61 -23.80 20.57
CA LEU A 88 -1.84 -23.15 19.51
C LEU A 88 -2.75 -22.77 18.34
N ILE A 89 -2.64 -21.54 17.88
CA ILE A 89 -3.37 -21.01 16.74
C ILE A 89 -2.37 -20.32 15.82
N GLU A 90 -2.22 -20.87 14.62
CA GLU A 90 -1.40 -20.27 13.57
C GLU A 90 -2.28 -19.39 12.69
N ILE A 91 -1.94 -18.11 12.64
CA ILE A 91 -2.51 -17.15 11.71
C ILE A 91 -1.52 -17.03 10.55
N LYS A 92 -2.05 -17.12 9.32
CA LYS A 92 -1.27 -16.95 8.09
C LYS A 92 -0.71 -15.53 7.98
N GLU A 93 -0.05 -15.24 6.87
CA GLU A 93 0.46 -13.93 6.52
C GLU A 93 -0.66 -12.88 6.44
N PHE A 94 -0.41 -11.70 6.97
CA PHE A 94 -1.30 -10.54 6.90
C PHE A 94 -0.50 -9.24 6.82
N TRP A 95 -1.16 -8.21 6.29
CA TRP A 95 -0.64 -6.86 6.20
C TRP A 95 -1.36 -5.95 7.19
N LEU A 96 -0.59 -5.13 7.90
CA LEU A 96 -1.08 -4.05 8.75
C LEU A 96 -0.64 -2.72 8.16
N ASP A 97 -1.51 -1.73 8.26
CA ASP A 97 -1.27 -0.36 7.79
C ASP A 97 -2.08 0.65 8.63
N GLU A 98 -2.06 1.92 8.22
CA GLU A 98 -2.77 3.00 8.90
C GLU A 98 -4.29 2.76 9.02
N LYS A 99 -4.89 2.12 8.01
CA LYS A 99 -6.35 1.83 7.99
C LYS A 99 -6.67 0.58 8.80
N ILE A 100 -5.76 -0.39 8.84
CA ILE A 100 -5.91 -1.67 9.54
C ILE A 100 -4.67 -1.88 10.44
N PRO A 101 -4.59 -1.18 11.59
CA PRO A 101 -3.41 -1.23 12.45
C PRO A 101 -3.38 -2.45 13.38
N ASP A 102 -4.41 -3.30 13.32
CA ASP A 102 -4.47 -4.53 14.09
C ASP A 102 -5.07 -5.71 13.33
N TRP A 103 -4.60 -6.91 13.68
CA TRP A 103 -5.06 -8.17 13.11
C TRP A 103 -5.10 -9.26 14.17
N GLY A 104 -6.09 -10.14 14.10
CA GLY A 104 -6.29 -11.16 15.12
C GLY A 104 -7.56 -11.96 14.96
N LEU A 105 -8.01 -12.55 16.07
CA LEU A 105 -9.13 -13.47 16.10
C LEU A 105 -10.14 -13.04 17.16
N ALA A 106 -11.39 -12.90 16.72
CA ALA A 106 -12.53 -12.63 17.61
C ALA A 106 -12.89 -13.83 18.51
N ARG A 107 -12.52 -15.06 18.11
CA ARG A 107 -12.89 -16.31 18.78
C ARG A 107 -11.68 -17.22 18.99
N VAL A 108 -10.86 -16.92 19.99
CA VAL A 108 -9.67 -17.71 20.33
C VAL A 108 -10.05 -18.91 21.17
N ILE A 109 -10.69 -18.68 22.32
CA ILE A 109 -11.13 -19.74 23.23
C ILE A 109 -12.42 -19.33 23.92
N ASP A 110 -13.36 -20.27 24.04
CA ASP A 110 -14.59 -20.08 24.80
C ASP A 110 -14.26 -19.72 26.25
N ILE A 111 -14.91 -18.68 26.78
CA ILE A 111 -14.63 -18.17 28.12
C ILE A 111 -15.00 -19.21 29.20
N GLY A 112 -16.04 -20.02 28.97
CA GLY A 112 -16.42 -21.12 29.86
C GLY A 112 -15.34 -22.20 29.91
N LYS A 113 -14.80 -22.59 28.74
CA LYS A 113 -13.67 -23.53 28.64
C LYS A 113 -12.42 -22.97 29.34
N LEU A 114 -12.09 -21.70 29.10
CA LEU A 114 -10.94 -21.04 29.71
C LEU A 114 -11.04 -20.97 31.24
N LYS A 115 -12.24 -20.68 31.77
CA LYS A 115 -12.51 -20.55 33.22
C LYS A 115 -12.79 -21.88 33.93
N SER A 116 -12.79 -23.01 33.23
CA SER A 116 -13.06 -24.31 33.83
C SER A 116 -12.04 -24.62 34.93
N LYS A 117 -12.54 -24.97 36.13
CA LYS A 117 -11.72 -25.19 37.34
C LYS A 117 -10.57 -26.18 37.14
N ASN A 118 -10.77 -27.18 36.28
CA ASN A 118 -9.78 -28.21 35.96
C ASN A 118 -9.26 -28.10 34.51
N GLY A 119 -9.56 -26.99 33.82
CA GLY A 119 -9.22 -26.79 32.41
C GLY A 119 -7.75 -26.43 32.18
N GLY A 120 -7.06 -25.90 33.20
CA GLY A 120 -5.62 -25.60 33.16
C GLY A 120 -5.22 -24.30 32.46
N PHE A 121 -6.15 -23.59 31.80
CA PHE A 121 -5.85 -22.30 31.15
C PHE A 121 -5.85 -21.11 32.13
N LEU A 122 -6.73 -21.14 33.12
CA LEU A 122 -6.80 -20.15 34.21
C LEU A 122 -6.26 -20.79 35.51
N VAL A 123 -5.07 -20.37 35.93
CA VAL A 123 -4.42 -20.85 37.17
C VAL A 123 -4.07 -19.64 38.02
N ASN A 124 -4.41 -19.67 39.31
CA ASN A 124 -4.22 -18.55 40.25
C ASN A 124 -4.83 -17.22 39.78
N GLY A 125 -5.92 -17.28 39.00
CA GLY A 125 -6.54 -16.09 38.43
C GLY A 125 -5.79 -15.48 37.23
N GLU A 126 -4.73 -16.15 36.74
CA GLU A 126 -3.90 -15.69 35.64
C GLU A 126 -4.13 -16.51 34.36
N VAL A 127 -4.15 -15.82 33.22
CA VAL A 127 -4.13 -16.44 31.89
C VAL A 127 -2.83 -16.05 31.22
N LYS A 128 -2.08 -17.06 30.74
CA LYS A 128 -0.82 -16.83 30.02
C LYS A 128 -1.03 -17.00 28.53
N ILE A 129 -0.65 -15.97 27.79
CA ILE A 129 -0.68 -15.93 26.32
C ILE A 129 0.75 -15.79 25.84
N VAL A 130 1.11 -16.61 24.87
CA VAL A 130 2.40 -16.57 24.20
C VAL A 130 2.16 -16.25 22.75
N VAL A 131 2.91 -15.30 22.21
CA VAL A 131 2.79 -14.89 20.82
C VAL A 131 4.14 -14.97 20.15
N GLU A 132 4.15 -15.49 18.92
CA GLU A 132 5.32 -15.51 18.07
C GLU A 132 5.01 -14.74 16.81
N VAL A 133 5.84 -13.74 16.49
CA VAL A 133 5.66 -12.85 15.34
C VAL A 133 6.83 -13.05 14.40
N ASP A 134 6.55 -13.34 13.14
CA ASP A 134 7.54 -13.36 12.08
C ASP A 134 7.29 -12.17 11.16
N VAL A 135 8.16 -11.17 11.23
CA VAL A 135 8.07 -9.98 10.38
C VAL A 135 8.76 -10.29 9.06
N LEU A 136 7.97 -10.35 7.99
CA LEU A 136 8.43 -10.73 6.65
C LEU A 136 8.91 -9.52 5.86
N GLU A 137 8.19 -8.39 5.99
CA GLU A 137 8.48 -7.17 5.27
C GLU A 137 8.00 -5.95 6.07
N VAL A 138 8.76 -4.86 5.99
CA VAL A 138 8.45 -3.59 6.63
C VAL A 138 8.58 -2.48 5.59
N ILE A 139 7.49 -1.73 5.39
CA ILE A 139 7.46 -0.52 4.57
C ILE A 139 7.36 0.67 5.55
N GLY A 140 8.23 1.67 5.40
CA GLY A 140 8.41 2.76 6.36
C GLY A 140 9.51 2.48 7.39
N GLU A 141 9.67 3.37 8.38
CA GLU A 141 10.71 3.23 9.41
C GLU A 141 10.43 2.06 10.37
N LEU A 142 11.48 1.39 10.86
CA LEU A 142 11.39 0.45 11.98
C LEU A 142 11.22 1.25 13.29
N ASP A 143 10.33 0.77 14.15
CA ASP A 143 9.96 1.44 15.40
C ASP A 143 11.08 1.33 16.46
N VAL A 144 11.88 0.26 16.35
CA VAL A 144 13.19 0.15 16.98
C VAL A 144 14.16 -0.30 15.90
N PRO A 145 15.17 0.50 15.55
CA PRO A 145 16.22 0.04 14.68
C PRO A 145 16.90 -1.15 15.36
N GLU A 146 16.76 -2.34 14.78
CA GLU A 146 17.54 -3.51 15.15
C GLU A 146 18.96 -3.30 14.64
N ALA A 147 19.66 -2.37 15.29
CA ALA A 147 20.96 -1.92 14.92
C ALA A 147 21.82 -2.07 16.17
N THR A 148 22.72 -3.05 16.11
CA THR A 148 23.80 -3.10 17.09
C THR A 148 24.56 -1.77 17.01
N PRO A 149 25.26 -1.33 18.06
CA PRO A 149 26.12 -0.14 17.98
C PRO A 149 27.11 -0.16 16.80
N ALA A 150 27.39 -1.34 16.22
CA ALA A 150 28.22 -1.51 15.03
C ALA A 150 27.53 -1.11 13.70
N ASP A 151 26.21 -1.01 13.66
CA ASP A 151 25.43 -0.72 12.44
C ASP A 151 25.22 0.78 12.20
N TRP A 152 25.52 1.61 13.21
CA TRP A 152 25.46 3.06 13.10
C TRP A 152 26.81 3.65 12.73
N VAL A 153 26.77 4.69 11.92
CA VAL A 153 27.93 5.47 11.52
C VAL A 153 27.65 6.93 11.82
N ASP A 154 28.60 7.62 12.46
CA ASP A 154 28.54 9.07 12.59
C ASP A 154 28.93 9.72 11.25
N VAL A 155 28.06 10.60 10.76
CA VAL A 155 28.32 11.45 9.60
C VAL A 155 28.03 12.89 10.01
N ASN A 156 29.08 13.70 10.15
CA ASN A 156 28.99 15.11 10.54
C ASN A 156 28.17 15.33 11.84
N GLY A 157 28.34 14.45 12.83
CA GLY A 157 27.62 14.51 14.10
C GLY A 157 26.21 13.94 14.07
N PHE A 158 25.79 13.28 12.99
CA PHE A 158 24.52 12.57 12.89
C PHE A 158 24.75 11.06 12.89
N GLN A 159 24.06 10.33 13.78
CA GLN A 159 24.08 8.88 13.77
C GLN A 159 23.07 8.38 12.75
N VAL A 160 23.56 7.69 11.72
CA VAL A 160 22.75 7.15 10.64
C VAL A 160 23.11 5.68 10.41
N LEU A 161 22.19 4.91 9.83
CA LEU A 161 22.49 3.52 9.52
C LEU A 161 23.62 3.44 8.49
N ARG A 162 24.47 2.42 8.60
CA ARG A 162 25.59 2.20 7.66
C ARG A 162 25.13 2.14 6.21
N SER A 163 23.94 1.61 5.94
CA SER A 163 23.30 1.58 4.63
C SER A 163 22.99 2.98 4.07
N GLN A 164 22.66 3.94 4.95
CA GLN A 164 22.33 5.33 4.60
C GLN A 164 23.55 6.26 4.57
N ALA A 165 24.65 5.88 5.23
CA ALA A 165 25.82 6.73 5.42
C ALA A 165 26.37 7.32 4.09
N LYS A 166 26.33 6.57 3.00
CA LYS A 166 26.78 7.06 1.67
C LYS A 166 25.89 8.19 1.14
N SER A 167 24.57 8.07 1.30
CA SER A 167 23.62 9.10 0.88
C SER A 167 23.78 10.36 1.71
N VAL A 168 23.88 10.21 3.04
CA VAL A 168 24.05 11.34 3.97
C VAL A 168 25.37 12.07 3.71
N LYS A 169 26.47 11.34 3.48
CA LYS A 169 27.75 11.95 3.08
C LYS A 169 27.63 12.79 1.82
N ARG A 170 26.96 12.27 0.79
CA ARG A 170 26.74 13.01 -0.47
C ARG A 170 25.90 14.27 -0.29
N ILE A 171 24.92 14.25 0.62
CA ILE A 171 24.11 15.43 0.92
C ILE A 171 25.03 16.51 1.49
N PHE A 172 25.82 16.19 2.52
CA PHE A 172 26.76 17.15 3.10
C PHE A 172 27.90 17.57 2.16
N GLU A 173 28.34 16.71 1.24
CA GLU A 173 29.31 17.08 0.20
C GLU A 173 28.75 18.14 -0.76
N ARG A 174 27.44 18.10 -1.04
CA ARG A 174 26.77 19.07 -1.92
C ARG A 174 26.27 20.30 -1.19
N HIS A 175 25.86 20.13 0.06
CA HIS A 175 25.25 21.14 0.92
C HIS A 175 25.95 21.12 2.29
N PRO A 176 27.22 21.56 2.36
CA PRO A 176 28.03 21.49 3.58
C PRO A 176 27.50 22.39 4.70
N ASP A 177 26.75 23.42 4.34
CA ASP A 177 26.14 24.42 5.22
C ASP A 177 24.76 24.00 5.77
N MET A 178 24.18 22.92 5.25
CA MET A 178 22.81 22.47 5.53
C MET A 178 22.45 22.41 7.03
N ALA A 179 23.39 22.08 7.91
CA ALA A 179 23.10 21.90 9.34
C ALA A 179 23.97 22.80 10.24
N LEU A 180 24.49 23.93 9.74
CA LEU A 180 25.37 24.82 10.51
C LEU A 180 24.67 25.43 11.72
N GLU A 181 23.42 25.89 11.57
CA GLU A 181 22.64 26.49 12.65
C GLU A 181 21.85 25.46 13.49
N PHE A 182 21.95 24.18 13.14
CA PHE A 182 21.26 23.11 13.85
C PHE A 182 21.98 22.75 15.17
N ARG A 183 21.40 23.20 16.30
CA ARG A 183 22.06 23.15 17.63
C ARG A 183 21.60 22.03 18.56
N ALA A 184 20.82 21.06 18.08
CA ALA A 184 20.33 19.99 18.94
C ALA A 184 21.46 19.06 19.40
N LYS A 185 21.50 18.79 20.72
CA LYS A 185 22.51 17.90 21.36
C LYS A 185 22.02 16.47 21.58
N ASN A 186 20.70 16.24 21.56
CA ASN A 186 20.12 14.93 21.78
C ASN A 186 20.31 14.06 20.53
N GLN A 187 21.09 12.98 20.64
CA GLN A 187 21.47 12.15 19.50
C GLN A 187 20.28 11.51 18.78
N HIS A 188 19.29 11.02 19.53
CA HIS A 188 18.08 10.43 18.95
C HIS A 188 17.33 11.45 18.10
N PHE A 189 17.17 12.68 18.62
CA PHE A 189 16.51 13.75 17.87
C PHE A 189 17.28 14.14 16.60
N ARG A 190 18.62 14.19 16.65
CA ARG A 190 19.46 14.43 15.46
C ARG A 190 19.23 13.35 14.40
N THR A 191 19.19 12.08 14.82
CA THR A 191 18.89 10.94 13.94
C THR A 191 17.49 11.06 13.33
N THR A 192 16.46 11.40 14.11
CA THR A 192 15.10 11.63 13.60
C THR A 192 15.08 12.73 12.55
N CYS A 193 15.76 13.86 12.77
CA CYS A 193 15.82 14.95 11.78
C CYS A 193 16.49 14.50 10.47
N MET A 194 17.56 13.72 10.57
CA MET A 194 18.26 13.19 9.39
C MET A 194 17.40 12.17 8.63
N ASN A 195 16.63 11.33 9.33
CA ASN A 195 15.69 10.41 8.72
C ASN A 195 14.56 11.16 8.00
N LEU A 196 13.99 12.19 8.63
CA LEU A 196 12.98 13.06 7.99
C LEU A 196 13.50 13.67 6.69
N LEU A 197 14.73 14.18 6.69
CA LEU A 197 15.38 14.71 5.49
C LEU A 197 15.56 13.63 4.41
N LEU A 198 16.03 12.43 4.78
CA LEU A 198 16.21 11.33 3.84
C LEU A 198 14.89 10.86 3.25
N ASN A 199 13.83 10.77 4.06
CA ASN A 199 12.50 10.40 3.62
C ASN A 199 11.95 11.43 2.64
N LEU A 200 12.08 12.72 2.94
CA LEU A 200 11.68 13.80 2.04
C LEU A 200 12.40 13.70 0.69
N ILE A 201 13.72 13.50 0.69
CA ILE A 201 14.49 13.32 -0.54
C ILE A 201 13.99 12.08 -1.31
N ASN A 202 13.73 10.97 -0.62
CA ASN A 202 13.19 9.77 -1.25
C ASN A 202 11.81 10.02 -1.87
N THR A 203 10.91 10.71 -1.18
CA THR A 203 9.59 11.10 -1.69
C THR A 203 9.71 11.91 -2.98
N LEU A 204 10.59 12.91 -3.01
CA LEU A 204 10.83 13.72 -4.22
C LEU A 204 11.48 12.95 -5.37
N CYS A 205 12.07 11.77 -5.10
CA CYS A 205 12.66 10.90 -6.10
C CYS A 205 11.69 9.80 -6.61
N GLN A 206 10.47 9.73 -6.09
CA GLN A 206 9.48 8.75 -6.54
C GLN A 206 8.98 9.06 -7.97
N SER A 207 8.34 8.07 -8.59
CA SER A 207 7.63 8.27 -9.86
C SER A 207 6.50 9.28 -9.64
N LEU A 208 6.26 10.15 -10.62
CA LEU A 208 5.15 11.11 -10.54
C LEU A 208 3.79 10.41 -10.41
N GLN A 209 3.63 9.24 -11.03
CA GLN A 209 2.42 8.41 -10.93
C GLN A 209 2.14 7.91 -9.50
N ASP A 210 3.19 7.63 -8.72
CA ASP A 210 3.08 7.15 -7.34
C ASP A 210 2.95 8.30 -6.33
N LEU A 211 3.24 9.53 -6.76
CA LEU A 211 3.27 10.72 -5.93
C LEU A 211 1.91 11.41 -5.91
N SER A 212 1.34 11.59 -4.72
CA SER A 212 0.07 12.29 -4.54
C SER A 212 0.24 13.78 -4.21
N ILE A 213 -0.82 14.58 -4.43
CA ILE A 213 -0.86 15.99 -4.01
C ILE A 213 -0.67 16.12 -2.49
N ASP A 214 -1.23 15.18 -1.72
CA ASP A 214 -1.08 15.17 -0.26
C ASP A 214 0.37 14.91 0.16
N ASP A 215 1.10 14.03 -0.54
CA ASP A 215 2.53 13.78 -0.29
C ASP A 215 3.37 15.05 -0.53
N LEU A 216 3.04 15.83 -1.57
CA LEU A 216 3.69 17.10 -1.86
C LEU A 216 3.40 18.16 -0.79
N GLY A 217 2.18 18.19 -0.25
CA GLY A 217 1.83 19.05 0.89
C GLY A 217 2.60 18.68 2.16
N GLN A 218 2.71 17.39 2.47
CA GLN A 218 3.48 16.91 3.62
C GLN A 218 4.98 17.17 3.47
N ALA A 219 5.50 17.09 2.25
CA ALA A 219 6.88 17.44 1.94
C ALA A 219 7.18 18.91 2.27
N GLU A 220 6.25 19.82 1.95
CA GLU A 220 6.33 21.25 2.25
C GLU A 220 6.29 21.53 3.77
N ASP A 221 5.40 20.87 4.49
CA ASP A 221 5.32 20.96 5.96
C ASP A 221 6.61 20.46 6.62
N THR A 222 7.18 19.37 6.10
CA THR A 222 8.45 18.80 6.59
C THR A 222 9.62 19.76 6.37
N LEU A 223 9.71 20.39 5.20
CA LEU A 223 10.71 21.43 4.90
C LEU A 223 10.58 22.62 5.86
N THR A 224 9.36 23.10 6.07
CA THR A 224 9.05 24.19 7.00
C THR A 224 9.50 23.83 8.43
N TYR A 225 9.26 22.58 8.85
CA TYR A 225 9.71 22.09 10.15
C TYR A 225 11.24 22.02 10.26
N LEU A 226 11.93 21.45 9.28
CA LEU A 226 13.40 21.35 9.27
C LEU A 226 14.06 22.74 9.29
N LYS A 227 13.52 23.70 8.54
CA LYS A 227 14.00 25.09 8.53
C LYS A 227 13.85 25.76 9.90
N LYS A 228 12.73 25.54 10.59
CA LYS A 228 12.54 26.00 11.98
C LYS A 228 13.55 25.40 12.97
N LEU A 229 14.08 24.21 12.67
CA LEU A 229 15.14 23.58 13.47
C LEU A 229 16.55 24.12 13.15
N GLY A 230 16.69 24.97 12.13
CA GLY A 230 17.97 25.53 11.70
C GLY A 230 18.68 24.70 10.62
N PHE A 231 17.93 23.91 9.85
CA PHE A 231 18.45 23.32 8.61
C PHE A 231 18.30 24.31 7.44
N GLU A 232 19.37 24.52 6.69
CA GLU A 232 19.38 25.28 5.43
C GLU A 232 18.97 24.35 4.27
N VAL A 233 17.67 24.34 3.94
CA VAL A 233 17.03 23.41 2.98
C VAL A 233 16.42 24.10 1.77
N ASP A 234 16.78 25.35 1.49
CA ASP A 234 16.27 26.13 0.33
C ASP A 234 16.46 25.40 -1.02
N TRP A 235 17.56 24.66 -1.14
CA TRP A 235 17.83 23.85 -2.33
C TRP A 235 16.80 22.73 -2.53
N LEU A 236 16.24 22.21 -1.44
CA LEU A 236 15.23 21.15 -1.46
C LEU A 236 13.83 21.73 -1.62
N GLU A 237 13.57 22.94 -1.10
CA GLU A 237 12.37 23.74 -1.42
C GLU A 237 12.27 23.97 -2.93
N HIS A 238 13.35 24.43 -3.58
CA HIS A 238 13.37 24.59 -5.04
C HIS A 238 13.10 23.28 -5.80
N LYS A 239 13.63 22.15 -5.30
CA LYS A 239 13.38 20.85 -5.92
C LYS A 239 11.95 20.36 -5.72
N LEU A 240 11.32 20.65 -4.59
CA LEU A 240 9.90 20.38 -4.39
C LEU A 240 9.04 21.14 -5.40
N GLU A 241 9.33 22.42 -5.64
CA GLU A 241 8.60 23.22 -6.63
C GLU A 241 8.77 22.67 -8.07
N GLU A 242 10.00 22.28 -8.46
CA GLU A 242 10.22 21.58 -9.75
C GLU A 242 9.40 20.30 -9.89
N VAL A 243 9.21 19.54 -8.80
CA VAL A 243 8.41 18.30 -8.82
C VAL A 243 6.92 18.61 -8.89
N LYS A 244 6.44 19.63 -8.16
CA LYS A 244 5.04 20.11 -8.23
C LYS A 244 4.66 20.54 -9.65
N GLU A 245 5.52 21.30 -10.31
CA GLU A 245 5.30 21.73 -11.70
C GLU A 245 5.17 20.52 -12.65
N LYS A 246 6.09 19.56 -12.55
CA LYS A 246 6.05 18.34 -13.35
C LYS A 246 4.81 17.48 -13.07
N LYS A 247 4.35 17.44 -11.82
CA LYS A 247 3.13 16.71 -11.44
C LYS A 247 1.90 17.30 -12.13
N ILE A 248 1.81 18.62 -12.20
CA ILE A 248 0.73 19.31 -12.93
C ILE A 248 0.82 19.02 -14.42
N GLU A 249 2.02 19.05 -15.01
CA GLU A 249 2.21 18.72 -16.43
C GLU A 249 1.80 17.27 -16.77
N GLU A 250 2.11 16.32 -15.89
CA GLU A 250 1.69 14.92 -16.02
C GLU A 250 0.16 14.80 -16.05
N GLU A 251 -0.54 15.37 -15.06
CA GLU A 251 -2.00 15.29 -14.96
C GLU A 251 -2.70 15.92 -16.18
N ILE A 252 -2.21 17.07 -16.65
CA ILE A 252 -2.72 17.72 -17.86
C ILE A 252 -2.46 16.83 -19.09
N GLY A 253 -1.28 16.20 -19.16
CA GLY A 253 -0.91 15.27 -20.22
C GLY A 253 -1.83 14.06 -20.27
N GLU A 254 -2.16 13.47 -19.11
CA GLU A 254 -3.06 12.32 -19.01
C GLU A 254 -4.48 12.66 -19.47
N ILE A 255 -5.03 13.80 -19.06
CA ILE A 255 -6.37 14.25 -19.48
C ILE A 255 -6.43 14.39 -21.01
N ARG A 256 -5.43 15.05 -21.61
CA ARG A 256 -5.35 15.23 -23.07
C ARG A 256 -5.20 13.90 -23.81
N MET A 257 -4.44 12.97 -23.25
CA MET A 257 -4.28 11.63 -23.82
C MET A 257 -5.61 10.89 -23.85
N GLN A 258 -6.39 10.92 -22.76
CA GLN A 258 -7.70 10.30 -22.69
C GLN A 258 -8.71 10.92 -23.67
N GLU A 259 -8.64 12.24 -23.87
CA GLU A 259 -9.47 12.95 -24.87
C GLU A 259 -9.13 12.48 -26.29
N LEU A 260 -7.84 12.43 -26.65
CA LEU A 260 -7.39 11.97 -27.96
C LEU A 260 -7.72 10.49 -28.20
N GLU A 261 -7.59 9.63 -27.19
CA GLU A 261 -7.98 8.22 -27.28
C GLU A 261 -9.48 8.06 -27.57
N LYS A 262 -10.30 8.90 -26.95
CA LYS A 262 -11.76 8.92 -27.20
C LYS A 262 -12.07 9.40 -28.62
N GLU A 263 -11.45 10.49 -29.07
CA GLU A 263 -11.63 11.00 -30.43
C GLU A 263 -11.22 9.96 -31.49
N LEU A 264 -10.09 9.28 -31.27
CA LEU A 264 -9.62 8.23 -32.16
C LEU A 264 -10.62 7.08 -32.26
N LYS A 265 -11.19 6.65 -31.14
CA LYS A 265 -12.22 5.61 -31.10
C LYS A 265 -13.50 6.01 -31.85
N ASP A 266 -13.91 7.27 -31.74
CA ASP A 266 -15.08 7.80 -32.47
C ASP A 266 -14.82 7.85 -33.98
N ILE A 267 -13.62 8.25 -34.40
CA ILE A 267 -13.21 8.24 -35.82
C ILE A 267 -13.17 6.80 -36.36
N GLU A 268 -12.61 5.85 -35.62
CA GLU A 268 -12.59 4.43 -36.01
C GLU A 268 -14.01 3.87 -36.21
N ALA A 269 -14.94 4.20 -35.31
CA ALA A 269 -16.33 3.80 -35.44
C ALA A 269 -17.00 4.41 -36.68
N LEU A 270 -16.74 5.68 -36.99
CA LEU A 270 -17.23 6.34 -38.20
C LEU A 270 -16.65 5.72 -39.47
N MET A 271 -15.36 5.37 -39.47
CA MET A 271 -14.74 4.68 -40.61
C MET A 271 -15.39 3.34 -40.89
N GLU A 272 -15.64 2.51 -39.86
CA GLU A 272 -16.27 1.20 -40.07
C GLU A 272 -17.72 1.33 -40.53
N LYS A 273 -18.46 2.33 -40.02
CA LYS A 273 -19.81 2.66 -40.51
C LYS A 273 -19.81 3.05 -41.99
N ASN A 274 -18.94 3.98 -42.38
CA ASN A 274 -18.86 4.44 -43.78
C ASN A 274 -18.43 3.32 -44.73
N LYS A 275 -17.56 2.42 -44.27
CA LYS A 275 -17.15 1.24 -45.02
C LYS A 275 -18.32 0.29 -45.26
N GLU A 276 -19.23 0.11 -44.31
CA GLU A 276 -20.44 -0.68 -44.52
C GLU A 276 -21.43 0.00 -45.48
N GLU A 277 -21.63 1.31 -45.35
CA GLU A 277 -22.44 2.10 -46.30
C GLU A 277 -21.88 2.03 -47.73
N LEU A 278 -20.55 2.01 -47.90
CA LEU A 278 -19.91 1.86 -49.20
C LEU A 278 -20.19 0.48 -49.82
N LYS A 279 -20.12 -0.61 -49.05
CA LYS A 279 -20.46 -1.96 -49.53
C LYS A 279 -21.92 -2.03 -50.01
N ASP A 280 -22.83 -1.39 -49.28
CA ASP A 280 -24.24 -1.30 -49.65
C ASP A 280 -24.45 -0.54 -50.97
N LEU A 281 -23.73 0.56 -51.16
CA LEU A 281 -23.75 1.33 -52.41
C LEU A 281 -23.15 0.56 -53.59
N GLU A 282 -22.04 -0.16 -53.38
CA GLU A 282 -21.43 -1.03 -54.38
C GLU A 282 -22.41 -2.11 -54.86
N LYS A 283 -23.11 -2.76 -53.92
CA LYS A 283 -24.15 -3.75 -54.23
C LYS A 283 -25.28 -3.14 -55.05
N LYS A 284 -25.81 -1.98 -54.66
CA LYS A 284 -26.84 -1.25 -55.42
C LYS A 284 -26.38 -0.89 -56.84
N CYS A 285 -25.11 -0.55 -57.01
CA CYS A 285 -24.53 -0.24 -58.32
C CYS A 285 -24.51 -1.48 -59.23
N LEU A 286 -24.09 -2.63 -58.70
CA LEU A 286 -24.10 -3.91 -59.44
C LEU A 286 -25.52 -4.30 -59.87
N ASP A 287 -26.49 -4.20 -58.96
CA ASP A 287 -27.89 -4.53 -59.24
C ASP A 287 -28.48 -3.63 -60.33
N THR A 288 -28.23 -2.33 -60.24
CA THR A 288 -28.70 -1.34 -61.24
C THR A 288 -28.06 -1.57 -62.60
N LYS A 289 -26.76 -1.91 -62.62
CA LYS A 289 -26.03 -2.24 -63.87
C LYS A 289 -26.60 -3.49 -64.53
N ALA A 290 -26.99 -4.50 -63.74
CA ALA A 290 -27.65 -5.71 -64.24
C ALA A 290 -29.02 -5.40 -64.84
N LEU A 291 -29.84 -4.58 -64.16
CA LEU A 291 -31.13 -4.12 -64.67
C LEU A 291 -30.99 -3.33 -65.98
N LEU A 292 -30.02 -2.42 -66.06
CA LEU A 292 -29.74 -1.65 -67.27
C LEU A 292 -29.36 -2.56 -68.44
N LYS A 293 -28.52 -3.58 -68.20
CA LYS A 293 -28.15 -4.56 -69.24
C LYS A 293 -29.37 -5.33 -69.75
N LYS A 294 -30.27 -5.73 -68.84
CA LYS A 294 -31.54 -6.40 -69.18
C LYS A 294 -32.44 -5.52 -70.03
N GLU A 295 -32.63 -4.25 -69.65
CA GLU A 295 -33.47 -3.31 -70.42
C GLU A 295 -32.87 -2.97 -71.79
N LYS A 296 -31.54 -2.79 -71.89
CA LYS A 296 -30.88 -2.61 -73.19
C LYS A 296 -31.14 -3.79 -74.13
N ALA A 297 -31.11 -5.03 -73.63
CA ALA A 297 -31.40 -6.22 -74.43
C ALA A 297 -32.86 -6.24 -74.93
N LYS A 298 -33.82 -5.88 -74.07
CA LYS A 298 -35.23 -5.76 -74.47
C LYS A 298 -35.44 -4.69 -75.54
N VAL A 299 -34.85 -3.50 -75.37
CA VAL A 299 -34.96 -2.41 -76.35
C VAL A 299 -34.34 -2.80 -77.69
N LEU A 300 -33.21 -3.51 -77.68
CA LEU A 300 -32.59 -4.05 -78.90
C LEU A 300 -33.50 -5.06 -79.59
N ALA A 301 -34.10 -5.99 -78.84
CA ALA A 301 -35.05 -6.96 -79.39
C ALA A 301 -36.28 -6.28 -80.00
N ALA A 302 -36.82 -5.25 -79.34
CA ALA A 302 -37.98 -4.49 -79.83
C ALA A 302 -37.67 -3.63 -81.08
N ARG A 303 -36.40 -3.27 -81.30
CA ARG A 303 -35.94 -2.54 -82.50
C ARG A 303 -35.63 -3.45 -83.69
N ALA A 304 -35.59 -4.76 -83.50
CA ALA A 304 -35.43 -5.70 -84.61
C ALA A 304 -36.66 -5.59 -85.55
N PRO A 305 -36.48 -5.76 -86.87
CA PRO A 305 -37.60 -5.76 -87.80
C PRO A 305 -38.63 -6.82 -87.38
N PRO A 306 -39.93 -6.47 -87.32
CA PRO A 306 -40.96 -7.38 -86.83
C PRO A 306 -41.26 -8.52 -87.81
N LEU A 307 -40.88 -8.37 -89.08
CA LEU A 307 -41.07 -9.35 -90.14
C LEU A 307 -39.80 -9.37 -91.00
N THR A 308 -39.43 -10.55 -91.47
CA THR A 308 -38.40 -10.72 -92.51
C THR A 308 -39.05 -10.68 -93.89
N LEU A 309 -38.25 -10.50 -94.95
CA LEU A 309 -38.77 -10.46 -96.33
C LEU A 309 -39.55 -11.75 -96.67
N ASP A 310 -39.08 -12.90 -96.20
CA ASP A 310 -39.73 -14.20 -96.40
C ASP A 310 -41.03 -14.36 -95.58
N ASP A 311 -41.25 -13.53 -94.55
CA ASP A 311 -42.53 -13.51 -93.80
C ASP A 311 -43.60 -12.65 -94.51
N VAL A 312 -43.21 -11.80 -95.46
CA VAL A 312 -44.08 -10.82 -96.13
C VAL A 312 -44.41 -11.22 -97.58
N VAL A 313 -43.53 -12.00 -98.22
CA VAL A 313 -43.64 -12.44 -99.63
C VAL A 313 -44.15 -13.88 -99.69
#